data_AF-A0A6Y5B0L2-F1
#
_entry.id   AF-A0A6Y5B0L2-F1
#
_cell.length_a   1.000
_cell.length_b   1.000
_cell.length_c   1.000
_cell.angle_alpha   90.00
_cell.angle_beta   90.00
_cell.angle_gamma   90.00
#
_symmetry.space_group_name_H-M   'P 1'
#
loop_
_entity.id
_entity.type
_entity.pdbx_description
1 polymer ?
#
loop_
_entity_poly.entity_id
_entity_poly.type
_entity_poly.pdbx_seq_one_letter_code
_entity_poly.pdbx_strand_id
1 'polypeptide(L)'
;MKKIISILFIVSSSTFAYAGEYVKPNGSLSLSAKNGFADFSINASRGDASGVCNMEGVAESVGARAEPRNRWVYSDSSSACVAVISELKDGSVNVVTRSCDDYCGVSAAGSMDGKYKKK
;
A
#
# COMPACT_ATOMS: atom_id res chain seq x y z
N MET A 1 -31.29 42.68 -28.86
CA MET A 1 -30.91 42.27 -27.48
C MET A 1 -30.41 40.83 -27.53
N LYS A 2 -29.11 40.60 -27.33
CA LYS A 2 -28.45 39.31 -27.56
C LYS A 2 -28.38 38.55 -26.22
N LYS A 3 -29.13 37.44 -26.10
CA LYS A 3 -29.16 36.62 -24.87
C LYS A 3 -27.86 35.83 -24.77
N ILE A 4 -27.04 36.13 -23.77
CA ILE A 4 -25.82 35.37 -23.48
C ILE A 4 -26.21 34.20 -22.58
N ILE A 5 -26.21 32.99 -23.13
CA ILE A 5 -26.41 31.75 -22.38
C ILE A 5 -25.04 31.36 -21.81
N SER A 6 -24.88 31.43 -20.50
CA SER A 6 -23.69 30.97 -19.80
C SER A 6 -23.79 29.47 -19.56
N ILE A 7 -22.85 28.70 -20.12
CA ILE A 7 -22.74 27.24 -19.92
C ILE A 7 -21.88 26.99 -18.67
N LEU A 8 -22.46 26.38 -17.66
CA LEU A 8 -21.77 25.97 -16.43
C LEU A 8 -21.06 24.63 -16.67
N PHE A 9 -19.74 24.65 -16.81
CA PHE A 9 -18.92 23.42 -16.84
C PHE A 9 -18.71 22.90 -15.41
N ILE A 10 -19.44 21.84 -15.04
CA ILE A 10 -19.17 21.10 -13.81
C ILE A 10 -17.98 20.19 -14.09
N VAL A 11 -16.79 20.58 -13.61
CA VAL A 11 -15.61 19.73 -13.62
C VAL A 11 -15.73 18.76 -12.45
N SER A 12 -16.27 17.58 -12.71
CA SER A 12 -16.31 16.48 -11.74
C SER A 12 -14.91 15.90 -11.58
N SER A 13 -14.21 16.29 -10.52
CA SER A 13 -12.95 15.67 -10.10
C SER A 13 -13.23 14.26 -9.59
N SER A 14 -13.17 13.25 -10.45
CA SER A 14 -13.22 11.84 -10.05
C SER A 14 -11.97 11.51 -9.25
N THR A 15 -12.10 11.36 -7.93
CA THR A 15 -11.04 10.76 -7.10
C THR A 15 -10.94 9.29 -7.45
N PHE A 16 -9.82 8.87 -8.04
CA PHE A 16 -9.56 7.46 -8.33
C PHE A 16 -9.43 6.70 -7.00
N ALA A 17 -10.48 5.98 -6.62
CA ALA A 17 -10.40 4.94 -5.61
C ALA A 17 -9.81 3.69 -6.28
N TYR A 18 -8.76 3.13 -5.69
CA TYR A 18 -8.06 1.96 -6.21
C TYR A 18 -8.13 0.85 -5.18
N ALA A 19 -8.56 -0.34 -5.56
CA ALA A 19 -8.49 -1.53 -4.72
C ALA A 19 -7.84 -2.68 -5.48
N GLY A 20 -6.97 -3.45 -4.82
CA GLY A 20 -6.22 -4.52 -5.44
C GLY A 20 -5.79 -5.59 -4.43
N GLU A 21 -5.79 -6.84 -4.91
CA GLU A 21 -5.26 -7.99 -4.19
C GLU A 21 -3.97 -8.47 -4.85
N TYR A 22 -2.97 -8.79 -4.06
CA TYR A 22 -1.65 -9.21 -4.51
C TYR A 22 -1.13 -10.37 -3.71
N VAL A 23 -0.28 -11.17 -4.34
CA VAL A 23 0.27 -12.39 -3.77
C VAL A 23 1.76 -12.50 -4.07
N LYS A 24 2.48 -13.10 -3.14
CA LYS A 24 3.81 -13.66 -3.33
C LYS A 24 3.82 -15.08 -2.72
N PRO A 25 4.88 -15.88 -2.91
CA PRO A 25 5.02 -17.12 -2.14
C PRO A 25 4.88 -16.83 -0.64
N ASN A 26 4.00 -17.58 0.03
CA ASN A 26 3.73 -17.45 1.46
C ASN A 26 3.25 -16.06 1.92
N GLY A 27 2.58 -15.29 1.06
CA GLY A 27 1.95 -14.05 1.52
C GLY A 27 0.93 -13.44 0.57
N SER A 28 -0.02 -12.71 1.15
CA SER A 28 -1.02 -11.90 0.48
C SER A 28 -1.02 -10.47 0.98
N LEU A 29 -1.37 -9.54 0.11
CA LEU A 29 -1.55 -8.13 0.38
C LEU A 29 -2.87 -7.67 -0.24
N SER A 30 -3.75 -7.08 0.56
CA SER A 30 -4.88 -6.28 0.10
C SER A 30 -4.53 -4.80 0.24
N LEU A 31 -4.87 -3.99 -0.75
CA LEU A 31 -4.58 -2.56 -0.78
C LEU A 31 -5.78 -1.79 -1.35
N SER A 32 -6.27 -0.80 -0.61
CA SER A 32 -7.32 0.12 -1.03
C SER A 32 -6.87 1.57 -0.84
N ALA A 33 -6.48 2.23 -1.93
CA ALA A 33 -6.01 3.61 -1.94
C ALA A 33 -7.11 4.62 -2.24
N LYS A 34 -7.19 5.68 -1.42
CA LYS A 34 -8.11 6.80 -1.57
C LYS A 34 -7.51 8.06 -0.95
N ASN A 35 -7.61 9.18 -1.66
CA ASN A 35 -7.28 10.53 -1.14
C ASN A 35 -5.90 10.66 -0.48
N GLY A 36 -4.86 10.03 -1.05
CA GLY A 36 -3.51 10.08 -0.49
C GLY A 36 -3.24 9.10 0.66
N PHE A 37 -4.21 8.28 1.03
CA PHE A 37 -4.06 7.18 1.99
C PHE A 37 -4.25 5.85 1.29
N ALA A 38 -3.78 4.78 1.91
CA ALA A 38 -4.09 3.42 1.52
C ALA A 38 -4.38 2.55 2.74
N ASP A 39 -5.60 2.03 2.82
CA ASP A 39 -5.92 0.92 3.70
C ASP A 39 -5.20 -0.31 3.17
N PHE A 40 -4.55 -1.07 4.05
CA PHE A 40 -3.85 -2.29 3.66
C PHE A 40 -4.02 -3.40 4.69
N SER A 41 -3.87 -4.63 4.23
CA SER A 41 -3.72 -5.82 5.07
C SER A 41 -2.73 -6.77 4.43
N ILE A 42 -1.70 -7.16 5.18
CA ILE A 42 -0.66 -8.10 4.78
C ILE A 42 -0.73 -9.29 5.72
N ASN A 43 -0.81 -10.48 5.15
CA ASN A 43 -0.59 -11.75 5.85
C ASN A 43 0.55 -12.44 5.12
N ALA A 44 1.66 -12.68 5.82
CA ALA A 44 2.78 -13.39 5.22
C ALA A 44 3.56 -14.19 6.25
N SER A 45 4.17 -15.29 5.82
CA SER A 45 5.04 -16.12 6.64
C SER A 45 6.42 -16.25 6.00
N ARG A 46 7.37 -16.77 6.77
CA ARG A 46 8.70 -17.10 6.26
C ARG A 46 8.60 -18.20 5.19
N GLY A 47 9.68 -18.41 4.44
CA GLY A 47 9.77 -19.41 3.36
C GLY A 47 9.40 -20.85 3.78
N ASP A 48 9.58 -21.20 5.05
CA ASP A 48 9.24 -22.50 5.65
C ASP A 48 7.79 -22.58 6.20
N ALA A 49 6.96 -21.59 5.88
CA ALA A 49 5.60 -21.40 6.40
C ALA A 49 5.51 -21.19 7.93
N SER A 50 6.64 -21.03 8.63
CA SER A 50 6.67 -20.65 10.04
C SER A 50 6.64 -19.13 10.20
N GLY A 51 6.29 -18.66 11.40
CA GLY A 51 6.37 -17.24 11.74
C GLY A 51 5.49 -16.36 10.85
N VAL A 52 4.18 -16.60 10.91
CA VAL A 52 3.19 -15.74 10.27
C VAL A 52 3.23 -14.37 10.95
N CYS A 53 3.37 -13.32 10.15
CA CYS A 53 3.13 -11.96 10.58
C CYS A 53 1.94 -11.37 9.83
N ASN A 54 1.06 -10.72 10.58
CA ASN A 54 -0.11 -10.01 10.07
C ASN A 54 0.03 -8.53 10.38
N MET A 55 -0.15 -7.68 9.38
CA MET A 55 -0.11 -6.23 9.55
C MET A 55 -1.21 -5.59 8.73
N GLU A 56 -2.00 -4.75 9.39
CA GLU A 56 -3.06 -3.98 8.77
C GLU A 56 -3.06 -2.57 9.31
N GLY A 57 -3.57 -1.62 8.52
CA GLY A 57 -3.63 -0.23 8.92
C GLY A 57 -3.85 0.70 7.74
N VAL A 58 -3.59 1.98 8.00
CA VAL A 58 -3.69 3.05 7.00
C VAL A 58 -2.30 3.60 6.75
N ALA A 59 -1.82 3.50 5.51
CA ALA A 59 -0.54 4.02 5.09
C ALA A 59 -0.70 5.37 4.39
N GLU A 60 0.19 6.33 4.69
CA GLU A 60 0.13 7.69 4.15
C GLU A 60 1.01 7.83 2.91
N SER A 61 0.52 8.53 1.89
CA SER A 61 1.31 8.77 0.68
C SER A 61 2.44 9.76 0.96
N VAL A 62 3.66 9.40 0.56
CA VAL A 62 4.86 10.23 0.77
C VAL A 62 5.38 10.86 -0.53
N GLY A 63 4.63 10.75 -1.62
CA GLY A 63 5.05 11.18 -2.96
C GLY A 63 6.21 10.34 -3.52
N ALA A 64 6.14 10.03 -4.81
CA ALA A 64 7.24 9.36 -5.50
C ALA A 64 8.13 10.40 -6.21
N ARG A 65 9.33 10.68 -5.69
CA ARG A 65 10.30 11.62 -6.33
C ARG A 65 10.87 11.07 -7.65
N ALA A 66 10.83 9.77 -7.82
CA ALA A 66 11.03 8.99 -9.05
C ALA A 66 10.56 7.56 -8.74
N GLU A 67 9.94 6.85 -9.70
CA GLU A 67 9.62 5.40 -9.68
C GLU A 67 9.67 4.76 -8.29
N PRO A 68 8.54 4.75 -7.57
CA PRO A 68 7.35 3.96 -7.91
C PRO A 68 6.18 4.82 -8.42
N ARG A 69 5.10 4.21 -8.93
CA ARG A 69 3.87 4.93 -9.33
C ARG A 69 3.19 5.57 -8.12
N ASN A 70 3.09 4.80 -7.03
CA ASN A 70 2.57 5.26 -5.75
C ASN A 70 3.44 4.70 -4.64
N ARG A 71 3.63 5.48 -3.58
CA ARG A 71 4.33 5.04 -2.37
C ARG A 71 3.57 5.50 -1.15
N TRP A 72 3.31 4.56 -0.25
CA TRP A 72 2.70 4.79 1.04
C TRP A 72 3.61 4.27 2.16
N VAL A 73 3.51 4.92 3.32
CA VAL A 73 4.26 4.54 4.52
C VAL A 73 3.26 4.36 5.66
N TYR A 74 3.28 3.18 6.25
CA TYR A 74 2.67 2.92 7.53
C TYR A 74 3.74 3.03 8.61
N SER A 75 3.42 3.71 9.70
CA SER A 75 4.21 3.70 10.92
C SER A 75 3.28 3.34 12.05
N ASP A 76 3.59 2.27 12.76
CA ASP A 76 2.93 2.02 14.04
C ASP A 76 3.42 3.08 15.04
N SER A 77 2.53 3.57 15.89
CA SER A 77 2.87 4.56 16.93
C SER A 77 3.24 3.90 18.26
N SER A 78 2.85 2.64 18.45
CA SER A 78 3.14 1.86 19.65
C SER A 78 4.49 1.13 19.59
N SER A 79 5.07 1.02 18.39
CA SER A 79 6.37 0.41 18.13
C SER A 79 7.16 1.26 17.12
N ALA A 80 8.44 0.94 16.91
CA ALA A 80 9.24 1.56 15.86
C ALA A 80 8.97 0.96 14.46
N CYS A 81 7.93 0.13 14.31
CA CYS A 81 7.65 -0.59 13.07
C CYS A 81 7.17 0.34 11.96
N VAL A 82 7.87 0.28 10.82
CA VAL A 82 7.54 1.01 9.61
C VAL A 82 7.42 0.04 8.44
N ALA A 83 6.33 0.13 7.68
CA ALA A 83 6.14 -0.58 6.42
C ALA A 83 6.01 0.40 5.26
N VAL A 84 6.83 0.20 4.22
CA VAL A 84 6.80 0.98 2.99
C VAL A 84 6.17 0.14 1.89
N ILE A 85 5.06 0.61 1.35
CA ILE A 85 4.27 -0.06 0.31
C ILE A 85 4.44 0.75 -0.98
N SER A 86 5.05 0.14 -2.00
CA SER A 86 5.40 0.82 -3.26
C SER A 86 4.78 0.11 -4.46
N GLU A 87 3.86 0.76 -5.15
CA GLU A 87 3.32 0.27 -6.42
C GLU A 87 4.32 0.54 -7.56
N LEU A 88 4.74 -0.50 -8.26
CA LEU A 88 5.70 -0.44 -9.36
C LEU A 88 4.99 -0.22 -10.70
N LYS A 89 5.75 0.16 -11.74
CA LYS A 89 5.22 0.40 -13.11
C LYS A 89 4.46 -0.79 -13.71
N ASP A 90 4.89 -2.00 -13.38
CA ASP A 90 4.29 -3.24 -13.89
C ASP A 90 3.02 -3.63 -13.12
N GLY A 91 2.54 -2.79 -12.19
CA GLY A 91 1.35 -3.02 -11.38
C GLY A 91 1.57 -4.00 -10.23
N SER A 92 2.81 -4.46 -10.01
CA SER A 92 3.16 -5.19 -8.78
C SER A 92 3.37 -4.23 -7.62
N VAL A 93 3.34 -4.76 -6.40
CA VAL A 93 3.56 -3.97 -5.17
C VAL A 93 4.76 -4.54 -4.42
N ASN A 94 5.70 -3.67 -4.07
CA ASN A 94 6.84 -4.03 -3.24
C ASN A 94 6.60 -3.55 -1.80
N VAL A 95 6.80 -4.45 -0.84
CA VAL A 95 6.74 -4.17 0.59
C VAL A 95 8.16 -4.22 1.17
N VAL A 96 8.50 -3.25 2.01
CA VAL A 96 9.73 -3.24 2.82
C VAL A 96 9.36 -2.87 4.25
N THR A 97 9.80 -3.66 5.21
CA THR A 97 9.59 -3.41 6.64
C THR A 97 10.88 -2.96 7.32
N ARG A 98 10.75 -2.17 8.37
CA ARG A 98 11.85 -1.73 9.22
C ARG A 98 11.39 -1.75 10.67
N SER A 99 12.21 -2.34 11.54
CA SER A 99 11.96 -2.38 12.99
C SER A 99 10.59 -2.98 13.35
N CYS A 100 10.13 -3.94 12.55
CA CYS A 100 8.85 -4.63 12.72
C CYS A 100 8.98 -6.02 13.36
N ASP A 101 10.19 -6.44 13.72
CA ASP A 101 10.41 -7.78 14.29
C ASP A 101 9.68 -7.95 15.62
N ASP A 102 9.72 -6.93 16.49
CA ASP A 102 8.99 -6.92 17.77
C ASP A 102 7.47 -6.90 17.56
N TYR A 103 7.00 -6.15 16.55
CA TYR A 103 5.58 -6.12 16.16
C TYR A 103 5.10 -7.51 15.71
N CYS A 104 5.91 -8.19 14.89
CA CYS A 104 5.58 -9.50 14.34
C CYS A 104 5.83 -10.67 15.32
N GLY A 105 6.67 -10.47 16.34
CA GLY A 105 7.22 -11.57 17.17
C GLY A 105 8.17 -12.50 16.41
N VAL A 106 8.49 -12.19 15.14
CA VAL A 106 9.34 -12.94 14.21
C VAL A 106 9.99 -11.95 13.24
N SER A 107 10.97 -12.39 12.44
CA SER A 107 11.55 -11.54 11.40
C SER A 107 10.50 -11.06 10.39
N ALA A 108 10.13 -9.78 10.47
CA ALA A 108 9.18 -9.14 9.57
C ALA A 108 9.75 -9.08 8.15
N ALA A 109 11.04 -8.75 8.02
CA ALA A 109 11.71 -8.73 6.72
C ALA A 109 11.72 -10.12 6.07
N GLY A 110 11.93 -11.19 6.85
CA GLY A 110 11.91 -12.56 6.35
C GLY A 110 10.52 -13.06 5.93
N SER A 111 9.45 -12.46 6.44
CA SER A 111 8.06 -12.85 6.15
C SER A 111 7.38 -11.91 5.16
N MET A 112 7.40 -10.60 5.39
CA MET A 112 6.63 -9.57 4.66
C MET A 112 7.36 -8.96 3.47
N ASP A 113 8.67 -8.78 3.53
CA ASP A 113 9.37 -8.04 2.47
C ASP A 113 9.32 -8.75 1.13
N GLY A 114 9.30 -7.95 0.07
CA GLY A 114 9.42 -8.41 -1.31
C GLY A 114 8.28 -7.96 -2.21
N LYS A 115 8.26 -8.57 -3.39
CA LYS A 115 7.42 -8.17 -4.51
C LYS A 115 6.18 -9.06 -4.63
N TYR A 116 5.01 -8.46 -4.44
CA TYR A 116 3.70 -9.05 -4.59
C TYR A 116 3.16 -8.76 -6.00
N LYS A 117 2.74 -9.81 -6.70
CA LYS A 117 2.10 -9.70 -8.02
C LYS A 117 0.59 -9.64 -7.84
N LYS A 118 -0.11 -8.95 -8.75
CA LYS A 118 -1.57 -8.92 -8.73
C LYS A 118 -2.12 -10.36 -8.80
N LYS A 119 -3.10 -10.66 -7.94
CA LYS A 119 -3.78 -11.96 -7.87
C LYS A 119 -4.62 -12.23 -9.11
#